data_AF-A0A383EWB9-F1
#
_entry.id   AF-A0A383EWB9-F1
#
_cell.length_a   1.000
_cell.length_b   1.000
_cell.length_c   1.000
_cell.angle_alpha   90.00
_cell.angle_beta   90.00
_cell.angle_gamma   90.00
#
_symmetry.space_group_name_H-M   'P 1'
#
loop_
_entity.id
_entity.type
_entity.pdbx_description
1 polymer ?
#
loop_
_entity_poly.entity_id
_entity_poly.type
_entity_poly.pdbx_seq_one_letter_code
_entity_poly.pdbx_strand_id
1 'polypeptide(L)'
;MKAVLSRPSWQLSLCSGVLVGFAYQPWHLGFLAYVGFIPVFHVFINHSARENLRQGYLFGITLNLVSFYWIGFNSGASVGVVLLSLIAAVLYLSVFWAIAGWVMGRFKECANLSILFPFVIVSMEWFRSFGPMGFPWGNLALTQTDYLSLIQIMELAGSYILALWVISINVILYT
;
A
#
# COMPACT_ATOMS: atom_id res chain seq x y z
N MET A 1 -6.91 -13.09 15.02
CA MET A 1 -6.00 -13.12 13.84
C MET A 1 -5.91 -14.49 13.16
N LYS A 2 -5.63 -15.60 13.88
CA LYS A 2 -5.40 -16.93 13.25
C LYS A 2 -6.46 -17.39 12.23
N ALA A 3 -7.76 -17.18 12.50
CA ALA A 3 -8.84 -17.58 11.59
C ALA A 3 -8.99 -16.70 10.33
N VAL A 4 -8.53 -15.45 10.37
CA VAL A 4 -8.54 -14.54 9.20
C VAL A 4 -7.34 -14.84 8.31
N LEU A 5 -6.16 -15.06 8.91
CA LEU A 5 -4.92 -15.32 8.18
C LEU A 5 -4.87 -16.72 7.54
N SER A 6 -5.75 -17.64 7.90
CA SER A 6 -5.87 -18.96 7.27
C SER A 6 -6.60 -18.95 5.93
N ARG A 7 -7.04 -17.79 5.45
CA ARG A 7 -7.73 -17.65 4.15
C ARG A 7 -6.75 -17.70 2.98
N PRO A 8 -7.20 -18.04 1.75
CA PRO A 8 -6.37 -18.01 0.55
C PRO A 8 -5.69 -16.65 0.34
N SER A 9 -4.47 -16.66 -0.23
CA SER A 9 -3.64 -15.48 -0.46
C SER A 9 -4.37 -14.33 -1.16
N TRP A 10 -5.16 -14.65 -2.20
CA TRP A 10 -5.93 -13.65 -2.94
C TRP A 10 -7.01 -12.94 -2.10
N GLN A 11 -7.65 -13.63 -1.16
CA GLN A 11 -8.63 -13.02 -0.25
C GLN A 11 -7.96 -12.07 0.73
N LEU A 12 -6.79 -12.45 1.23
CA LEU A 12 -5.98 -11.62 2.12
C LEU A 12 -5.54 -10.34 1.40
N SER A 13 -5.03 -10.45 0.17
CA SER A 13 -4.62 -9.30 -0.63
C SER A 13 -5.76 -8.36 -1.00
N LEU A 14 -6.93 -8.90 -1.38
CA LEU A 14 -8.13 -8.09 -1.63
C LEU A 14 -8.57 -7.35 -0.36
N CYS A 15 -8.71 -8.08 0.75
CA CYS A 15 -9.13 -7.50 2.03
C CYS A 15 -8.17 -6.39 2.49
N SER A 16 -6.86 -6.67 2.42
CA SER A 16 -5.82 -5.70 2.72
C SER A 16 -5.92 -4.45 1.84
N GLY A 17 -6.10 -4.63 0.52
CA GLY A 17 -6.23 -3.52 -0.42
C GLY A 17 -7.46 -2.65 -0.15
N VAL A 18 -8.61 -3.25 0.18
CA VAL A 18 -9.83 -2.52 0.56
C VAL A 18 -9.63 -1.74 1.86
N LEU A 19 -9.08 -2.38 2.90
CA LEU A 19 -8.86 -1.75 4.20
C LEU A 19 -7.92 -0.55 4.10
N VAL A 20 -6.78 -0.71 3.43
CA VAL A 20 -5.82 0.37 3.23
C VAL A 20 -6.39 1.43 2.29
N GLY A 21 -7.12 1.05 1.24
CA GLY A 21 -7.78 1.99 0.33
C GLY A 21 -8.80 2.89 1.03
N PHE A 22 -9.56 2.35 1.97
CA PHE A 22 -10.47 3.15 2.80
C PHE A 22 -9.74 4.09 3.76
N ALA A 23 -8.49 3.78 4.17
CA ALA A 23 -7.69 4.68 4.98
C ALA A 23 -7.32 5.99 4.25
N TYR A 24 -7.36 6.00 2.91
CA TYR A 24 -7.14 7.19 2.08
C TYR A 24 -8.40 8.03 1.86
N GLN A 25 -9.58 7.53 2.25
CA GLN A 25 -10.84 8.26 2.06
C GLN A 25 -11.01 9.35 3.12
N PRO A 26 -11.71 10.46 2.78
CA PRO A 26 -11.96 11.58 3.70
C PRO A 26 -13.06 11.25 4.71
N TRP A 27 -12.99 10.06 5.30
CA TRP A 27 -13.96 9.52 6.26
C TRP A 27 -13.35 9.31 7.64
N HIS A 28 -12.18 9.89 7.89
CA HIS A 28 -11.43 9.76 9.15
C HIS A 28 -11.08 8.29 9.50
N LEU A 29 -10.88 7.46 8.48
CA LEU A 29 -10.57 6.04 8.60
C LEU A 29 -9.06 5.75 8.55
N GLY A 30 -8.22 6.75 8.79
CA GLY A 30 -6.75 6.61 8.74
C GLY A 30 -6.19 5.52 9.65
N PHE A 31 -6.92 5.15 10.71
CA PHE A 31 -6.53 4.09 11.63
C PHE A 31 -6.52 2.70 10.97
N LEU A 32 -7.28 2.50 9.88
CA LEU A 32 -7.29 1.26 9.14
C LEU A 32 -5.91 0.94 8.55
N ALA A 33 -5.07 1.94 8.27
CA ALA A 33 -3.72 1.72 7.78
C ALA A 33 -2.83 0.95 8.79
N TYR A 34 -3.13 1.00 10.10
CA TYR A 34 -2.33 0.30 11.13
C TYR A 34 -2.59 -1.21 11.20
N VAL A 35 -3.69 -1.69 10.63
CA VAL A 35 -4.03 -3.13 10.57
C VAL A 35 -4.22 -3.63 9.15
N GLY A 36 -4.42 -2.72 8.20
CA GLY A 36 -4.75 -3.02 6.81
C GLY A 36 -3.63 -3.72 6.06
N PHE A 37 -2.36 -3.56 6.45
CA PHE A 37 -1.23 -4.26 5.81
C PHE A 37 -0.94 -5.64 6.40
N ILE A 38 -1.49 -5.98 7.57
CA ILE A 38 -1.26 -7.28 8.23
C ILE A 38 -1.56 -8.47 7.28
N PRO A 39 -2.68 -8.52 6.52
CA PRO A 39 -2.96 -9.66 5.66
C PRO A 39 -2.01 -9.78 4.47
N VAL A 40 -1.64 -8.67 3.81
CA VAL A 40 -0.69 -8.72 2.68
C VAL A 40 0.74 -9.02 3.16
N PHE A 41 1.12 -8.51 4.34
CA PHE A 41 2.39 -8.85 4.97
C PHE A 41 2.48 -10.36 5.29
N HIS A 42 1.40 -10.95 5.83
CA HIS A 42 1.30 -12.40 6.03
C HIS A 42 1.49 -13.18 4.72
N VAL A 43 0.91 -12.72 3.60
CA VAL A 43 1.15 -13.35 2.30
C VAL A 43 2.62 -13.26 1.92
N PHE A 44 3.23 -12.08 2.05
CA PHE A 44 4.62 -11.84 1.64
C PHE A 44 5.65 -12.68 2.38
N ILE A 45 5.44 -12.98 3.66
CA ILE A 45 6.40 -13.78 4.42
C ILE A 45 6.24 -15.28 4.22
N ASN A 46 5.06 -15.76 3.85
CA ASN A 46 4.76 -17.20 3.77
C ASN A 46 4.80 -17.78 2.35
N HIS A 47 4.84 -16.94 1.31
CA HIS A 47 4.79 -17.39 -0.08
C HIS A 47 6.08 -17.12 -0.87
N SER A 48 6.15 -17.67 -2.07
CA SER A 48 7.30 -17.49 -2.98
C SER A 48 7.31 -16.09 -3.61
N ALA A 49 8.47 -15.63 -4.09
CA ALA A 49 8.59 -14.34 -4.79
C ALA A 49 7.62 -14.16 -5.96
N ARG A 50 7.34 -15.23 -6.72
CA ARG A 50 6.39 -15.21 -7.83
C ARG A 50 4.95 -15.01 -7.33
N GLU A 51 4.59 -15.67 -6.25
CA GLU A 51 3.26 -15.52 -5.65
C GLU A 51 3.11 -14.14 -5.01
N ASN A 52 4.12 -13.68 -4.27
CA ASN A 52 4.11 -12.33 -3.70
C ASN A 52 4.01 -11.23 -4.76
N LEU A 53 4.63 -11.42 -5.93
CA LEU A 53 4.48 -10.49 -7.06
C LEU A 53 3.01 -10.40 -7.50
N ARG A 54 2.36 -11.55 -7.71
CA ARG A 54 0.94 -11.60 -8.12
C ARG A 54 0.03 -11.00 -7.07
N GLN A 55 0.26 -11.35 -5.81
CA GLN A 55 -0.55 -10.92 -4.68
C GLN A 55 -0.33 -9.45 -4.32
N GLY A 56 0.90 -8.94 -4.50
CA GLY A 56 1.22 -7.51 -4.41
C GLY A 56 0.55 -6.71 -5.52
N TYR A 57 0.48 -7.26 -6.74
CA TYR A 57 -0.27 -6.63 -7.84
C TYR A 57 -1.77 -6.57 -7.54
N LEU A 58 -2.37 -7.65 -7.06
CA LEU A 58 -3.79 -7.69 -6.69
C LEU A 58 -4.13 -6.75 -5.53
N PHE A 59 -3.27 -6.73 -4.51
CA PHE A 59 -3.34 -5.75 -3.41
C PHE A 59 -3.29 -4.33 -3.98
N GLY A 60 -2.31 -4.04 -4.84
CA GLY A 60 -2.16 -2.75 -5.51
C GLY A 60 -3.39 -2.35 -6.31
N ILE A 61 -3.99 -3.26 -7.09
CA ILE A 61 -5.18 -2.95 -7.90
C ILE A 61 -6.31 -2.49 -6.99
N THR A 62 -6.55 -3.27 -5.94
CA THR A 62 -7.66 -3.03 -5.01
C THR A 62 -7.45 -1.75 -4.21
N LEU A 63 -6.24 -1.57 -3.66
CA LEU A 63 -5.82 -0.35 -2.98
C LEU A 63 -6.02 0.88 -3.86
N ASN A 64 -5.42 0.89 -5.06
CA ASN A 64 -5.43 2.07 -5.92
C ASN A 64 -6.83 2.35 -6.46
N LEU A 65 -7.63 1.32 -6.75
CA LEU A 65 -9.01 1.51 -7.20
C LEU A 65 -9.86 2.14 -6.10
N VAL A 66 -9.74 1.68 -4.86
CA VAL A 66 -10.49 2.25 -3.73
C VAL A 66 -9.96 3.63 -3.35
N SER A 67 -8.65 3.87 -3.36
CA SER A 67 -8.08 5.19 -3.03
C SER A 67 -8.38 6.25 -4.09
N PHE A 68 -8.34 5.89 -5.37
CA PHE A 68 -8.35 6.83 -6.49
C PHE A 68 -9.55 6.71 -7.42
N TYR A 69 -10.65 6.07 -6.99
CA TYR A 69 -11.88 5.95 -7.80
C TYR A 69 -12.36 7.29 -8.35
N TRP A 70 -12.11 8.36 -7.60
CA TRP A 70 -12.53 9.72 -7.93
C TRP A 70 -11.90 10.23 -9.25
N ILE A 71 -10.77 9.67 -9.71
CA ILE A 71 -10.19 10.01 -11.03
C ILE A 71 -11.19 9.75 -12.17
N GLY A 72 -12.04 8.73 -12.02
CA GLY A 72 -13.10 8.39 -12.97
C GLY A 72 -14.27 9.40 -13.00
N PHE A 73 -14.30 10.35 -12.07
CA PHE A 73 -15.31 11.40 -11.96
C PHE A 73 -14.76 12.79 -12.28
N ASN A 74 -13.54 12.88 -12.81
CA ASN A 74 -12.94 14.16 -13.18
C ASN A 74 -13.81 14.90 -14.20
N SER A 75 -14.15 16.15 -13.88
CA SER A 75 -14.84 17.05 -14.80
C SER A 75 -13.83 17.63 -15.79
N GLY A 76 -14.19 17.69 -17.08
CA GLY A 76 -13.34 18.27 -18.13
C GLY A 76 -12.82 17.28 -19.18
N ALA A 77 -13.22 16.01 -19.11
CA ALA A 77 -12.93 15.02 -20.15
C ALA A 77 -14.17 14.13 -20.41
N SER A 78 -14.16 13.42 -21.54
CA SER A 78 -15.23 12.48 -21.88
C SER A 78 -15.18 11.23 -20.98
N VAL A 79 -16.32 10.55 -20.82
CA VAL A 79 -16.45 9.34 -19.99
C VAL A 79 -15.40 8.29 -20.36
N GLY A 80 -15.14 8.08 -21.65
CA GLY A 80 -14.12 7.13 -22.10
C GLY A 80 -12.71 7.49 -21.64
N VAL A 81 -12.36 8.78 -21.66
CA VAL A 81 -11.02 9.26 -21.26
C VAL A 81 -10.81 9.15 -19.76
N VAL A 82 -11.81 9.52 -18.94
CA VAL A 82 -11.70 9.42 -17.46
C VAL A 82 -11.66 7.98 -16.96
N LEU A 83 -12.39 7.07 -17.62
CA LEU A 83 -12.31 5.64 -17.27
C LEU A 83 -10.97 5.05 -17.69
N LEU A 84 -10.47 5.39 -18.89
CA LEU A 84 -9.17 4.94 -19.35
C LEU A 84 -8.03 5.46 -18.45
N SER A 85 -8.10 6.72 -18.01
CA SER A 85 -7.10 7.29 -17.11
C SER A 85 -7.12 6.65 -15.72
N LEU A 86 -8.32 6.37 -15.16
CA LEU A 86 -8.46 5.61 -13.92
C LEU A 86 -7.85 4.21 -14.05
N ILE A 87 -8.23 3.45 -15.09
CA ILE A 87 -7.71 2.09 -15.32
C ILE A 87 -6.20 2.12 -15.48
N ALA A 88 -5.67 3.03 -16.29
CA ALA A 88 -4.23 3.17 -16.52
C ALA A 88 -3.49 3.49 -15.21
N ALA A 89 -4.00 4.44 -14.41
CA ALA A 89 -3.42 4.81 -13.12
C ALA A 89 -3.41 3.61 -12.16
N VAL A 90 -4.54 2.92 -12.01
CA VAL A 90 -4.64 1.74 -11.14
C VAL A 90 -3.64 0.66 -11.55
N LEU A 91 -3.58 0.29 -12.83
CA LEU A 91 -2.69 -0.76 -13.31
C LEU A 91 -1.21 -0.36 -13.17
N TYR A 92 -0.87 0.90 -13.46
CA TYR A 92 0.49 1.44 -13.31
C TYR A 92 0.93 1.43 -11.84
N LEU A 93 0.14 2.01 -10.94
CA LEU A 93 0.49 2.12 -9.52
C LEU A 93 0.59 0.75 -8.84
N SER A 94 -0.17 -0.23 -9.32
CA SER A 94 -0.13 -1.61 -8.83
C SER A 94 1.21 -2.31 -9.11
N VAL A 95 1.95 -1.90 -10.13
CA VAL A 95 3.27 -2.46 -10.46
C VAL A 95 4.25 -2.25 -9.30
N PHE A 96 4.23 -1.08 -8.65
CA PHE A 96 5.12 -0.80 -7.52
C PHE A 96 4.88 -1.74 -6.35
N TRP A 97 3.63 -2.08 -6.06
CA TRP A 97 3.26 -3.05 -5.02
C TRP A 97 3.61 -4.49 -5.40
N ALA A 98 3.51 -4.84 -6.69
CA ALA A 98 3.98 -6.13 -7.20
C ALA A 98 5.51 -6.28 -7.05
N ILE A 99 6.26 -5.23 -7.37
CA ILE A 99 7.72 -5.21 -7.21
C ILE A 99 8.08 -5.31 -5.72
N ALA A 100 7.40 -4.57 -4.84
CA ALA A 100 7.61 -4.67 -3.39
C ALA A 100 7.40 -6.10 -2.88
N GLY A 101 6.29 -6.76 -3.28
CA GLY A 101 6.04 -8.16 -2.93
C GLY A 101 7.12 -9.12 -3.47
N TRP A 102 7.55 -8.92 -4.72
CA TRP A 102 8.62 -9.71 -5.32
C TRP A 102 9.94 -9.58 -4.55
N VAL A 103 10.34 -8.35 -4.19
CA VAL A 103 11.53 -8.07 -3.38
C VAL A 103 11.44 -8.82 -2.04
N MET A 104 10.31 -8.72 -1.35
CA MET A 104 10.09 -9.44 -0.08
C MET A 104 10.31 -10.95 -0.23
N GLY A 105 9.75 -11.56 -1.28
CA GLY A 105 9.93 -13.00 -1.50
C GLY A 105 11.34 -13.39 -1.96
N ARG A 106 12.08 -12.48 -2.59
CA ARG A 106 13.45 -12.73 -3.08
C ARG A 106 14.50 -12.71 -1.97
N PHE A 107 14.25 -11.92 -0.92
CA PHE A 107 15.13 -11.77 0.24
C PHE A 107 14.73 -12.62 1.45
N LYS A 108 13.67 -13.44 1.34
CA LYS A 108 13.15 -14.23 2.47
C LYS A 108 14.17 -15.17 3.13
N GLU A 109 15.13 -15.69 2.37
CA GLU A 109 16.18 -16.59 2.85
C GLU A 109 17.40 -15.85 3.42
N CYS A 110 17.52 -14.55 3.18
CA CYS A 110 18.73 -13.77 3.45
C CYS A 110 18.52 -12.62 4.44
N ALA A 111 17.27 -12.28 4.77
CA ALA A 111 16.94 -11.16 5.61
C ALA A 111 15.72 -11.44 6.50
N ASN A 112 15.67 -10.77 7.66
CA ASN A 112 14.46 -10.75 8.47
C ASN A 112 13.40 -9.88 7.77
N LEU A 113 12.37 -10.52 7.22
CA LEU A 113 11.31 -9.84 6.47
C LEU A 113 10.51 -8.83 7.32
N SER A 114 10.37 -9.06 8.62
CA SER A 114 9.72 -8.10 9.52
C SER A 114 10.49 -6.77 9.58
N ILE A 115 11.83 -6.83 9.60
CA ILE A 115 12.67 -5.64 9.58
C ILE A 115 12.70 -5.03 8.18
N LEU A 116 12.77 -5.85 7.13
CA LEU A 116 12.90 -5.40 5.75
C LEU A 116 11.64 -4.68 5.23
N PHE A 117 10.45 -5.12 5.65
CA PHE A 117 9.18 -4.67 5.08
C PHE A 117 8.96 -3.14 5.15
N PRO A 118 9.11 -2.45 6.30
CA PRO A 118 9.01 -1.00 6.36
C PRO A 118 9.94 -0.27 5.37
N PHE A 119 11.20 -0.72 5.24
CA PHE A 119 12.16 -0.08 4.33
C PHE A 119 11.83 -0.31 2.86
N VAL A 120 11.32 -1.49 2.51
CA VAL A 120 10.84 -1.78 1.15
C VAL A 120 9.66 -0.88 0.80
N ILE A 121 8.70 -0.70 1.71
CA ILE A 121 7.56 0.19 1.46
C ILE A 121 8.00 1.66 1.32
N VAL A 122 8.83 2.16 2.24
CA VAL A 122 9.36 3.53 2.18
C VAL A 122 10.12 3.78 0.87
N SER A 123 11.00 2.85 0.49
CA SER A 123 11.78 2.94 -0.74
C SER A 123 10.86 2.94 -1.97
N MET A 124 9.84 2.07 -1.98
CA MET A 124 8.84 2.02 -3.04
C MET A 124 8.07 3.34 -3.18
N GLU A 125 7.59 3.93 -2.08
CA GLU A 125 6.91 5.24 -2.12
C GLU A 125 7.82 6.34 -2.63
N TRP A 126 9.07 6.34 -2.19
CA TRP A 126 10.08 7.29 -2.62
C TRP A 126 10.31 7.19 -4.13
N PHE A 127 10.57 5.99 -4.66
CA PHE A 127 10.76 5.78 -6.11
C PHE A 127 9.52 6.15 -6.93
N ARG A 128 8.32 5.79 -6.47
CA ARG A 128 7.04 6.10 -7.12
C ARG A 128 6.77 7.61 -7.20
N SER A 129 7.45 8.42 -6.40
CA SER A 129 7.26 9.87 -6.36
C SER A 129 8.10 10.65 -7.39
N PHE A 130 8.99 10.00 -8.16
CA PHE A 130 9.87 10.67 -9.12
C PHE A 130 9.36 10.69 -10.57
N GLY A 131 9.84 11.69 -11.30
CA GLY A 131 9.70 11.78 -12.76
C GLY A 131 8.34 12.30 -13.23
N PRO A 132 8.11 12.37 -14.54
CA PRO A 132 6.86 12.91 -15.12
C PRO A 132 5.61 12.10 -14.76
N MET A 133 5.79 10.81 -14.41
CA MET A 133 4.72 9.92 -13.95
C MET A 133 4.73 9.73 -12.41
N GLY A 134 5.49 10.56 -11.69
CA GLY A 134 5.56 10.51 -10.24
C GLY A 134 4.18 10.73 -9.63
N PHE A 135 3.81 9.90 -8.65
CA PHE A 135 2.45 9.89 -8.09
C PHE A 135 2.47 9.91 -6.56
N PRO A 136 2.82 11.03 -5.90
CA PRO A 136 2.95 11.09 -4.44
C PRO A 136 1.60 11.00 -3.68
N TRP A 137 0.46 11.02 -4.36
CA TRP A 137 -0.88 10.92 -3.74
C TRP A 137 -1.16 9.57 -3.08
N GLY A 138 -0.34 8.54 -3.37
CA GLY A 138 -0.40 7.24 -2.70
C GLY A 138 0.51 7.11 -1.49
N ASN A 139 1.05 8.20 -0.94
CA ASN A 139 1.96 8.13 0.21
C ASN A 139 1.18 7.94 1.51
N LEU A 140 1.66 7.03 2.36
CA LEU A 140 0.98 6.66 3.61
C LEU A 140 0.80 7.82 4.59
N ALA A 141 1.64 8.85 4.52
CA ALA A 141 1.44 10.09 5.28
C ALA A 141 0.04 10.68 5.10
N LEU A 142 -0.56 10.54 3.92
CA LEU A 142 -1.90 11.06 3.63
C LEU A 142 -3.01 10.32 4.38
N THR A 143 -2.79 9.06 4.77
CA THR A 143 -3.72 8.34 5.65
C THR A 143 -3.70 8.87 7.09
N GLN A 144 -2.71 9.69 7.46
CA GLN A 144 -2.49 10.14 8.82
C GLN A 144 -2.84 11.63 9.01
N THR A 145 -3.47 12.28 8.03
CA THR A 145 -3.71 13.73 8.01
C THR A 145 -4.63 14.25 9.11
N ASP A 146 -5.42 13.37 9.74
CA ASP A 146 -6.31 13.73 10.84
C ASP A 146 -5.64 13.63 12.23
N TYR A 147 -4.42 13.09 12.31
CA TYR A 147 -3.70 12.88 13.57
C TYR A 147 -2.57 13.90 13.73
N LEU A 148 -2.92 15.09 14.23
CA LEU A 148 -1.99 16.22 14.35
C LEU A 148 -0.65 15.86 15.01
N SER A 149 -0.68 15.17 16.15
CA SER A 149 0.53 14.78 16.88
C SER A 149 1.45 13.85 16.08
N LEU A 150 0.88 13.03 15.18
CA LEU A 150 1.67 12.15 14.32
C LEU A 150 2.25 12.93 13.15
N ILE A 151 1.47 13.77 12.47
CA ILE A 151 1.95 14.54 11.31
C ILE A 151 3.14 15.43 11.66
N GLN A 152 3.17 15.98 12.88
CA GLN A 152 4.26 16.85 13.34
C GLN A 152 5.64 16.19 13.23
N ILE A 153 5.73 14.86 13.32
CA ILE A 153 7.01 14.16 13.19
C ILE A 153 7.62 14.27 11.78
N MET A 154 6.83 14.69 10.78
CA MET A 154 7.32 14.97 9.42
C MET A 154 8.38 16.08 9.40
N GLU A 155 8.43 16.96 10.41
CA GLU A 155 9.49 17.97 10.53
C GLU A 155 10.89 17.34 10.59
N LEU A 156 11.02 16.11 11.09
CA LEU A 156 12.31 15.44 11.28
C LEU A 156 12.85 14.82 9.98
N ALA A 157 11.99 14.22 9.15
CA ALA A 157 12.43 13.41 8.01
C ALA A 157 11.43 13.36 6.83
N GLY A 158 10.51 14.32 6.76
CA GLY A 158 9.48 14.40 5.70
C GLY A 158 8.39 13.34 5.84
N SER A 159 7.61 13.12 4.79
CA SER A 159 6.44 12.21 4.81
C SER A 159 6.81 10.73 5.02
N TYR A 160 8.01 10.32 4.65
CA TYR A 160 8.41 8.91 4.64
C TYR A 160 8.60 8.31 6.05
N ILE A 161 8.84 9.14 7.06
CA ILE A 161 8.89 8.68 8.45
C ILE A 161 7.53 8.14 8.91
N LEU A 162 6.42 8.71 8.41
CA LEU A 162 5.08 8.23 8.71
C LEU A 162 4.80 6.89 8.03
N ALA A 163 5.28 6.71 6.78
CA ALA A 163 5.21 5.41 6.12
C ALA A 163 5.98 4.34 6.91
N LEU A 164 7.20 4.68 7.36
CA LEU A 164 8.00 3.80 8.21
C LEU A 164 7.25 3.46 9.51
N TRP A 165 6.66 4.46 10.17
CA TRP A 165 5.91 4.31 11.42
C TRP A 165 4.69 3.39 11.26
N VAL A 166 3.82 3.67 10.28
CA VAL A 166 2.59 2.90 10.01
C VAL A 166 2.91 1.45 9.69
N ILE A 167 3.89 1.20 8.82
CA ILE A 167 4.25 -0.18 8.44
C ILE A 167 4.92 -0.91 9.59
N SER A 168 5.76 -0.23 10.39
CA SER A 168 6.37 -0.84 11.59
C SER A 168 5.32 -1.29 12.60
N ILE A 169 4.25 -0.52 12.81
CA ILE A 169 3.14 -0.91 13.68
C ILE A 169 2.43 -2.17 13.14
N ASN A 170 2.19 -2.27 11.83
CA ASN A 170 1.61 -3.49 11.25
C ASN A 170 2.48 -4.73 11.51
N VAL A 171 3.81 -4.58 11.39
CA VAL A 171 4.76 -5.65 11.67
C VAL A 171 4.74 -6.05 13.16
N ILE A 172 4.74 -5.08 14.07
CA ILE A 172 4.67 -5.31 15.52
C ILE A 172 3.37 -6.03 15.88
N LEU A 173 2.23 -5.60 15.34
CA LEU A 173 0.93 -6.22 15.60
C LEU A 173 0.78 -7.62 14.97
N TYR A 174 1.55 -7.92 13.92
CA TYR A 174 1.56 -9.24 13.29
C TYR A 174 2.32 -10.29 14.11
N THR A 175 3.38 -9.86 14.81
CA THR A 175 4.31 -10.73 15.55
C THR A 175 3.69 -11.18 16.87
#